data_AF-A0A962AWC4-F1
#
_entry.id   AF-A0A962AWC4-F1
#
_cell.length_a   1.000
_cell.length_b   1.000
_cell.length_c   1.000
_cell.angle_alpha   90.00
_cell.angle_beta   90.00
_cell.angle_gamma   90.00
#
_symmetry.space_group_name_H-M   'P 1'
#
loop_
_entity.id
_entity.type
_entity.pdbx_description
1 polymer ?
#
loop_
_entity_poly.entity_id
_entity_poly.type
_entity_poly.pdbx_seq_one_letter_code
_entity_poly.pdbx_strand_id
1 'polypeptide(L)'
;MNRRRRIYEGKAKVLYEGPEPGTLVQHFKDDATAFNAKKHEVIDGKGVLNNRISEFIFQHLNNIGVPTHFIRRLNMREQLIREVEIVPLEVVVRNVAAGSLSQRLGIEEGTQLPRSIIEFYYKNDALNDPMVSEEHITAFGWASPQEIDDIMALAIRVNDFLSGLFLGVGIRLVDFKMEC
;
A
#
# COMPACT_ATOMS: atom_id res chain seq x y z
N MET A 1 -6.15 28.31 14.99
CA MET A 1 -5.53 27.05 15.48
C MET A 1 -6.58 26.26 16.22
N ASN A 2 -7.03 25.13 15.66
CA ASN A 2 -7.39 23.95 16.45
C ASN A 2 -6.39 22.89 15.97
N ARG A 3 -5.40 22.56 16.81
CA ARG A 3 -4.35 21.61 16.45
C ARG A 3 -5.01 20.22 16.47
N ARG A 4 -5.37 19.69 15.30
CA ARG A 4 -5.94 18.34 15.18
C ARG A 4 -5.00 17.35 15.88
N ARG A 5 -5.55 16.46 16.72
CA ARG A 5 -4.76 15.48 17.47
C ARG A 5 -4.06 14.55 16.49
N ARG A 6 -2.73 14.49 16.55
CA ARG A 6 -1.94 13.54 15.77
C ARG A 6 -2.03 12.15 16.41
N ILE A 7 -2.43 11.16 15.64
CA ILE A 7 -2.57 9.76 16.08
C ILE A 7 -1.27 9.01 15.80
N TYR A 8 -0.74 9.16 14.58
CA TYR A 8 0.46 8.44 14.13
C TYR A 8 1.21 9.26 13.09
N GLU A 9 2.53 9.11 13.05
CA GLU A 9 3.38 9.66 11.98
C GLU A 9 4.30 8.56 11.47
N GLY A 10 4.17 8.24 10.19
CA GLY A 10 5.07 7.33 9.48
C GLY A 10 6.03 8.09 8.57
N LYS A 11 6.78 7.31 7.76
CA LYS A 11 7.78 7.85 6.82
C LYS A 11 7.19 8.86 5.82
N ALA A 12 6.05 8.53 5.21
CA ALA A 12 5.45 9.33 4.13
C ALA A 12 4.12 10.02 4.49
N LYS A 13 3.50 9.67 5.62
CA LYS A 13 2.12 10.07 5.95
C LYS A 13 1.98 10.39 7.44
N VAL A 14 1.09 11.32 7.77
CA VAL A 14 0.66 11.63 9.14
C VAL A 14 -0.83 11.34 9.24
N LEU A 15 -1.25 10.67 10.32
CA LEU A 15 -2.65 10.42 10.63
C LEU A 15 -3.08 11.36 11.77
N TYR A 16 -4.17 12.07 11.54
CA TYR A 16 -4.85 12.89 12.53
C TYR A 16 -6.22 12.32 12.83
N GLU A 17 -6.74 12.65 14.02
CA GLU A 17 -8.12 12.37 14.41
C GLU A 17 -9.10 12.93 13.37
N GLY A 18 -10.06 12.10 12.96
CA GLY A 18 -11.13 12.48 12.05
C GLY A 18 -12.22 13.32 12.72
N PRO A 19 -13.15 13.89 11.94
CA PRO A 19 -14.29 14.65 12.45
C PRO A 19 -15.35 13.77 13.12
N GLU A 20 -15.39 12.47 12.80
CA GLU A 20 -16.39 11.50 13.26
C GLU A 20 -15.70 10.25 13.83
N PRO A 21 -16.29 9.57 14.83
CA PRO A 21 -15.78 8.29 15.33
C PRO A 21 -15.56 7.27 14.20
N GLY A 22 -14.44 6.55 14.24
CA GLY A 22 -14.07 5.57 13.21
C GLY A 22 -13.53 6.19 11.91
N THR A 23 -13.17 7.48 11.92
CA THR A 23 -12.53 8.14 10.77
C THR A 23 -11.21 8.81 11.15
N LEU A 24 -10.29 8.88 10.20
CA LEU A 24 -9.00 9.57 10.32
C LEU A 24 -8.77 10.51 9.15
N VAL A 25 -8.01 11.58 9.40
CA VAL A 25 -7.46 12.42 8.33
C VAL A 25 -6.04 11.98 8.02
N GLN A 26 -5.82 11.47 6.81
CA GLN A 26 -4.50 11.10 6.31
C GLN A 26 -3.89 12.26 5.54
N HIS A 27 -2.72 12.72 5.99
CA HIS A 27 -1.93 13.78 5.36
C HIS A 27 -0.70 13.20 4.66
N PHE A 28 -0.49 13.57 3.41
CA PHE A 28 0.64 13.12 2.59
C PHE A 28 1.81 14.11 2.66
N LYS A 29 2.97 13.60 3.09
CA LYS A 29 4.21 14.38 3.20
C LYS A 29 5.02 14.38 1.89
N ASP A 30 5.86 15.41 1.75
CA ASP A 30 6.83 15.55 0.66
C ASP A 30 8.12 14.75 0.92
N ASP A 31 8.27 14.17 2.12
CA ASP A 31 9.36 13.26 2.47
C ASP A 31 9.38 12.02 1.56
N ALA A 32 10.53 11.79 0.93
CA ALA A 32 10.87 10.57 0.22
C ALA A 32 11.97 9.84 1.00
N THR A 33 11.73 8.57 1.32
CA THR A 33 12.71 7.71 2.01
C THR A 33 13.02 6.48 1.18
N ALA A 34 14.30 6.12 1.07
CA ALA A 34 14.75 4.88 0.45
C ALA A 34 15.70 4.11 1.38
N PHE A 35 15.85 2.79 1.13
CA PHE A 35 16.75 1.91 1.88
C PHE A 35 16.53 1.95 3.40
N ASN A 36 15.28 1.80 3.85
CA ASN A 36 14.88 1.89 5.27
C ASN A 36 15.32 3.20 5.94
N ALA A 37 14.93 4.31 5.31
CA ALA A 37 15.21 5.68 5.76
C ALA A 37 16.70 6.06 5.80
N LYS A 38 17.62 5.23 5.28
CA LYS A 38 19.04 5.60 5.12
C LYS A 38 19.23 6.76 4.14
N LYS A 39 18.33 6.91 3.17
CA LYS A 39 18.25 8.08 2.29
C LYS A 39 16.93 8.79 2.56
N HIS A 40 17.00 10.07 2.90
CA HIS A 40 15.85 10.96 3.10
C HIS A 40 16.06 12.23 2.26
N GLU A 41 15.01 12.63 1.54
CA GLU A 41 14.99 13.82 0.72
C GLU A 41 13.57 14.41 0.73
N VAL A 42 13.44 15.73 0.63
CA VAL A 42 12.15 16.40 0.49
C VAL A 42 11.96 16.71 -0.98
N ILE A 43 10.91 16.14 -1.58
CA ILE A 43 10.56 16.37 -2.99
C ILE A 43 9.29 17.20 -3.03
N ASP A 44 9.45 18.48 -3.35
CA ASP A 44 8.34 19.45 -3.37
C ASP A 44 7.17 18.96 -4.23
N GLY A 45 5.98 18.97 -3.64
CA GLY A 45 4.74 18.57 -4.33
C GLY A 45 4.50 17.06 -4.41
N LYS A 46 5.43 16.20 -3.96
CA LYS A 46 5.25 14.75 -3.91
C LYS A 46 3.98 14.35 -3.15
N GLY A 47 3.73 14.94 -1.99
CA GLY A 47 2.56 14.66 -1.17
C GLY A 47 1.25 15.02 -1.87
N VAL A 48 1.24 16.11 -2.63
CA VAL A 48 0.08 16.53 -3.42
C VAL A 48 -0.22 15.54 -4.55
N LEU A 49 0.81 15.13 -5.29
CA LEU A 49 0.68 14.14 -6.36
C LEU A 49 0.22 12.79 -5.80
N ASN A 50 0.84 12.31 -4.72
CA ASN A 50 0.49 11.04 -4.09
C ASN A 50 -0.95 11.03 -3.58
N ASN A 51 -1.41 12.12 -2.94
CA ASN A 51 -2.79 12.22 -2.48
C ASN A 51 -3.77 12.13 -3.66
N ARG A 52 -3.48 12.81 -4.79
CA ARG A 52 -4.37 12.80 -5.96
C ARG A 52 -4.37 11.47 -6.71
N ILE A 53 -3.21 10.82 -6.84
CA ILE A 53 -3.11 9.48 -7.44
C ILE A 53 -3.81 8.45 -6.54
N SER A 54 -3.59 8.52 -5.23
CA SER A 54 -4.23 7.64 -4.25
C SER A 54 -5.76 7.79 -4.27
N GLU A 55 -6.27 9.03 -4.25
CA GLU A 55 -7.69 9.32 -4.41
C GLU A 55 -8.23 8.68 -5.69
N PHE A 56 -7.58 8.91 -6.83
CA PHE A 56 -8.04 8.42 -8.13
C PHE A 56 -8.15 6.89 -8.13
N ILE A 57 -7.11 6.20 -7.66
CA ILE A 57 -7.10 4.73 -7.59
C ILE A 57 -8.19 4.22 -6.66
N PHE A 58 -8.28 4.74 -5.43
CA PHE A 58 -9.25 4.26 -4.46
C PHE A 58 -10.71 4.54 -4.85
N GLN A 59 -10.99 5.68 -5.50
CA GLN A 59 -12.32 5.95 -6.05
C GLN A 59 -12.72 4.90 -7.08
N HIS A 60 -11.82 4.54 -8.00
CA HIS A 60 -12.15 3.54 -9.01
C HIS A 60 -12.27 2.12 -8.44
N LEU A 61 -11.43 1.77 -7.46
CA LEU A 61 -11.57 0.51 -6.71
C LEU A 61 -12.94 0.41 -6.01
N ASN A 62 -13.37 1.48 -5.34
CA ASN A 62 -14.70 1.55 -4.73
C ASN A 62 -15.82 1.39 -5.77
N ASN A 63 -15.69 2.00 -6.95
CA ASN A 63 -16.69 1.92 -8.02
C ASN A 63 -16.89 0.50 -8.57
N ILE A 64 -15.86 -0.36 -8.49
CA ILE A 64 -15.96 -1.78 -8.89
C ILE A 64 -16.25 -2.71 -7.69
N GLY A 65 -16.61 -2.15 -6.54
CA GLY A 65 -16.97 -2.92 -5.34
C GLY A 65 -15.79 -3.58 -4.62
N VAL A 66 -14.57 -3.05 -4.77
CA VAL A 66 -13.46 -3.40 -3.88
C VAL A 66 -13.57 -2.52 -2.63
N PRO A 67 -13.70 -3.09 -1.42
CA PRO A 67 -13.78 -2.31 -0.19
C PRO A 67 -12.45 -1.61 0.09
N THR A 68 -12.50 -0.32 0.43
CA THR A 68 -11.30 0.46 0.77
C THR A 68 -11.56 1.35 1.98
N HIS A 69 -10.49 1.79 2.64
CA HIS A 69 -10.62 2.78 3.70
C HIS A 69 -10.98 4.18 3.19
N PHE A 70 -10.90 4.46 1.89
CA PHE A 70 -11.02 5.81 1.36
C PHE A 70 -12.47 6.27 1.40
N ILE A 71 -12.69 7.47 1.93
CA ILE A 71 -14.01 8.12 1.96
C ILE A 71 -14.06 9.25 0.93
N ARG A 72 -13.21 10.27 1.09
CA ARG A 72 -13.13 11.43 0.18
C ARG A 72 -11.87 12.24 0.39
N ARG A 73 -11.43 12.98 -0.62
CA ARG A 73 -10.38 14.00 -0.47
C ARG A 73 -10.90 15.21 0.31
N LEU A 74 -10.05 15.79 1.15
CA LEU A 74 -10.33 17.02 1.90
C LEU A 74 -9.69 18.25 1.26
N ASN A 75 -8.44 18.12 0.80
CA ASN A 75 -7.70 19.18 0.11
C ASN A 75 -6.55 18.56 -0.70
N MET A 76 -5.60 19.38 -1.16
CA MET A 76 -4.47 18.93 -1.98
C MET A 76 -3.59 17.88 -1.30
N ARG A 77 -3.50 17.85 0.04
CA ARG A 77 -2.61 16.95 0.80
C ARG A 77 -3.32 15.98 1.74
N GLU A 78 -4.62 16.16 1.95
CA GLU A 78 -5.37 15.40 2.93
C GLU A 78 -6.55 14.65 2.31
N GLN A 79 -6.77 13.45 2.81
CA GLN A 79 -7.97 12.65 2.56
C GLN A 79 -8.57 12.11 3.86
N LEU A 80 -9.88 11.96 3.87
CA LEU A 80 -10.64 11.33 4.95
C LEU A 80 -10.73 9.83 4.66
N ILE A 81 -10.35 9.03 5.65
CA ILE A 81 -10.35 7.57 5.58
C ILE A 81 -11.10 6.98 6.77
N ARG A 82 -11.55 5.73 6.63
CA ARG A 82 -12.02 4.88 7.73
C ARG A 82 -10.82 4.46 8.57
N GLU A 83 -10.98 4.51 9.88
CA GLU A 83 -10.06 3.89 10.82
C GLU A 83 -10.18 2.36 10.69
N VAL A 84 -9.03 1.68 10.65
CA VAL A 84 -8.95 0.22 10.53
C VAL A 84 -7.85 -0.30 11.46
N GLU A 85 -7.99 -1.54 11.88
CA GLU A 85 -6.89 -2.30 12.47
C GLU A 85 -6.07 -2.89 11.32
N ILE A 86 -4.83 -2.41 11.17
CA ILE A 86 -3.95 -2.84 10.08
C ILE A 86 -3.39 -4.22 10.42
N VAL A 87 -3.56 -5.17 9.49
CA VAL A 87 -2.83 -6.44 9.54
C VAL A 87 -1.35 -6.12 9.37
N PRO A 88 -0.44 -6.62 10.23
CA PRO A 88 0.97 -6.23 10.24
C PRO A 88 1.77 -6.87 9.08
N LEU A 89 1.22 -6.84 7.87
CA LEU A 89 1.75 -7.43 6.66
C LEU A 89 1.69 -6.41 5.53
N GLU A 90 2.74 -6.40 4.73
CA GLU A 90 2.71 -5.80 3.41
C GLU A 90 2.50 -6.91 2.37
N VAL A 91 1.46 -6.74 1.55
CA VAL A 91 1.08 -7.69 0.51
C VAL A 91 1.61 -7.16 -0.81
N VAL A 92 2.59 -7.84 -1.38
CA VAL A 92 3.25 -7.44 -2.63
C VAL A 92 2.75 -8.33 -3.76
N VAL A 93 2.22 -7.72 -4.81
CA VAL A 93 1.80 -8.42 -6.03
C VAL A 93 2.76 -8.10 -7.16
N ARG A 94 3.29 -9.13 -7.83
CA ARG A 94 4.29 -9.00 -8.90
C ARG A 94 3.76 -9.57 -10.19
N ASN A 95 3.75 -8.77 -11.25
CA ASN A 95 3.45 -9.21 -12.62
C ASN A 95 4.72 -9.43 -13.44
N VAL A 96 5.81 -8.75 -13.06
CA VAL A 96 7.10 -8.74 -13.75
C VAL A 96 8.19 -8.91 -12.71
N ALA A 97 9.24 -9.67 -13.03
CA ALA A 97 10.40 -9.79 -12.16
C ALA A 97 11.15 -8.46 -12.09
N ALA A 98 11.25 -7.89 -10.89
CA ALA A 98 12.02 -6.67 -10.63
C ALA A 98 12.45 -6.62 -9.15
N GLY A 99 13.34 -5.68 -8.82
CA GLY A 99 13.70 -5.36 -7.44
C GLY A 99 14.14 -6.59 -6.62
N SER A 100 13.56 -6.74 -5.42
CA SER A 100 13.95 -7.81 -4.49
C SER A 100 13.69 -9.22 -5.02
N LEU A 101 12.70 -9.43 -5.89
CA LEU A 101 12.44 -10.74 -6.48
C LEU A 101 13.57 -11.14 -7.44
N SER A 102 13.95 -10.25 -8.34
CA SER A 102 15.04 -10.47 -9.30
C SER A 102 16.37 -10.73 -8.58
N GLN A 103 16.68 -9.94 -7.56
CA GLN A 103 17.90 -10.13 -6.75
C GLN A 103 17.89 -11.47 -5.99
N ARG A 104 16.76 -11.83 -5.36
CA ARG A 104 16.66 -13.03 -4.53
C ARG A 104 16.72 -14.32 -5.33
N LEU A 105 16.14 -14.35 -6.53
CA LEU A 105 16.02 -15.56 -7.34
C LEU A 105 16.96 -15.59 -8.56
N GLY A 106 17.75 -14.54 -8.80
CA GLY A 106 18.64 -14.45 -9.95
C GLY A 106 17.89 -14.37 -11.29
N ILE A 107 16.67 -13.83 -11.29
CA ILE A 107 15.84 -13.66 -12.48
C ILE A 107 16.13 -12.29 -13.09
N GLU A 108 16.32 -12.24 -14.41
CA GLU A 108 16.56 -10.99 -15.13
C GLU A 108 15.42 -9.98 -14.92
N GLU A 109 15.76 -8.74 -14.58
CA GLU A 109 14.79 -7.67 -14.36
C GLU A 109 14.06 -7.32 -15.66
N GLY A 110 12.73 -7.19 -15.57
CA GLY A 110 11.85 -7.01 -16.73
C GLY A 110 11.24 -8.30 -17.28
N THR A 111 11.68 -9.47 -16.79
CA THR A 111 11.12 -10.78 -17.17
C THR A 111 9.63 -10.85 -16.83
N GLN A 112 8.79 -11.12 -17.84
CA GLN A 112 7.36 -11.35 -17.64
C GLN A 112 7.14 -12.64 -16.85
N LEU A 113 6.41 -12.55 -15.74
CA LEU A 113 6.05 -13.74 -14.97
C LEU A 113 4.88 -14.47 -15.67
N PRO A 114 4.84 -15.81 -15.67
CA PRO A 114 3.77 -16.58 -16.30
C PRO A 114 2.42 -16.40 -15.60
N ARG A 115 2.44 -16.03 -14.32
CA ARG A 115 1.29 -15.60 -13.52
C ARG A 115 1.75 -14.57 -12.47
N SER A 116 0.83 -13.77 -11.95
CA SER A 116 1.13 -12.89 -10.84
C SER A 116 1.53 -13.68 -9.59
N ILE A 117 2.52 -13.18 -8.85
CA ILE A 117 2.98 -13.74 -7.58
C ILE A 117 2.53 -12.81 -6.45
N ILE A 118 1.98 -13.38 -5.38
CA ILE A 118 1.70 -12.66 -4.13
C ILE A 118 2.76 -13.07 -3.12
N GLU A 119 3.35 -12.08 -2.45
CA GLU A 119 4.33 -12.26 -1.39
C GLU A 119 3.92 -11.47 -0.15
N PHE A 120 4.17 -12.04 1.02
CA PHE A 120 3.91 -11.38 2.29
C PHE A 120 5.23 -10.94 2.93
N TYR A 121 5.23 -9.73 3.47
CA TYR A 121 6.35 -9.16 4.23
C TYR A 121 5.85 -8.69 5.58
N TYR A 122 6.50 -9.12 6.66
CA TYR A 122 6.11 -8.69 8.01
C TYR A 122 6.47 -7.22 8.20
N LYS A 123 5.47 -6.37 8.45
CA LYS A 123 5.65 -4.92 8.55
C LYS A 123 6.39 -4.56 9.83
N ASN A 124 7.71 -4.45 9.74
CA ASN A 124 8.58 -4.13 10.85
C ASN A 124 9.85 -3.45 10.34
N ASP A 125 9.85 -2.12 10.41
CA ASP A 125 10.95 -1.27 9.95
C ASP A 125 12.30 -1.64 10.58
N ALA A 126 12.32 -2.10 11.84
CA ALA A 126 13.55 -2.49 12.54
C ALA A 126 14.15 -3.80 12.01
N LEU A 127 13.31 -4.67 11.45
CA LEU A 127 13.72 -5.94 10.84
C LEU A 127 13.89 -5.83 9.31
N ASN A 128 13.74 -4.64 8.74
CA ASN A 128 13.75 -4.40 7.29
C ASN A 128 12.66 -5.17 6.55
N ASP A 129 11.47 -5.27 7.14
CA ASP A 129 10.28 -5.89 6.56
C ASP A 129 10.55 -7.29 5.96
N PRO A 130 10.88 -8.31 6.77
CA PRO A 130 11.31 -9.61 6.25
C PRO A 130 10.17 -10.32 5.51
N MET A 131 10.51 -11.05 4.44
CA MET A 131 9.55 -11.93 3.76
C MET A 131 9.12 -13.05 4.70
N VAL A 132 7.82 -13.31 4.76
CA VAL A 132 7.22 -14.36 5.60
C VAL A 132 6.31 -15.25 4.75
N SER A 133 6.07 -16.46 5.25
CA SER A 133 5.12 -17.41 4.67
C SER A 133 3.80 -17.39 5.43
N GLU A 134 2.76 -17.99 4.86
CA GLU A 134 1.46 -18.18 5.51
C GLU A 134 1.56 -18.94 6.84
N GLU A 135 2.50 -19.89 6.95
CA GLU A 135 2.81 -20.59 8.20
C GLU A 135 3.25 -19.62 9.30
N HIS A 136 4.11 -18.64 8.99
CA HIS A 136 4.49 -17.63 9.98
C HIS A 136 3.28 -16.77 10.37
N ILE A 137 2.48 -16.35 9.38
CA ILE A 137 1.32 -15.49 9.60
C ILE A 137 0.31 -16.15 10.54
N THR A 138 -0.04 -17.41 10.28
CA THR A 138 -1.01 -18.16 11.07
C THR A 138 -0.43 -18.58 12.43
N ALA A 139 0.82 -19.03 12.49
CA ALA A 139 1.46 -19.44 13.75
C ALA A 139 1.62 -18.29 14.75
N PHE A 140 1.86 -17.07 14.27
CA PHE A 140 1.97 -15.87 15.11
C PHE A 140 0.63 -15.14 15.31
N GLY A 141 -0.46 -15.63 14.71
CA GLY A 141 -1.80 -15.05 14.85
C GLY A 141 -1.93 -13.65 14.27
N TRP A 142 -1.15 -13.31 13.23
CA TRP A 142 -1.25 -12.01 12.55
C TRP A 142 -2.47 -11.93 11.63
N ALA A 143 -2.86 -13.06 11.06
CA ALA A 143 -4.11 -13.24 10.34
C ALA A 143 -4.52 -14.72 10.40
N SER A 144 -5.81 -14.97 10.41
CA SER A 144 -6.41 -16.29 10.25
C SER A 144 -6.28 -16.78 8.79
N PRO A 145 -6.38 -18.10 8.55
CA PRO A 145 -6.40 -18.63 7.18
C PRO A 145 -7.47 -17.97 6.29
N GLN A 146 -8.66 -17.70 6.85
CA GLN A 146 -9.73 -17.03 6.11
C GLN A 146 -9.37 -15.59 5.72
N GLU A 147 -8.74 -14.83 6.63
CA GLU A 147 -8.29 -13.47 6.32
C GLU A 147 -7.18 -13.48 5.25
N ILE A 148 -6.29 -14.47 5.26
CA ILE A 148 -5.27 -14.64 4.21
C ILE A 148 -5.94 -14.90 2.86
N ASP A 149 -6.93 -15.79 2.79
CA ASP A 149 -7.70 -16.07 1.57
C ASP A 149 -8.41 -14.81 1.05
N ASP A 150 -9.04 -14.04 1.93
CA ASP A 150 -9.73 -12.79 1.58
C ASP A 150 -8.73 -11.73 1.07
N ILE A 151 -7.58 -11.59 1.72
CA ILE A 151 -6.49 -10.70 1.30
C ILE A 151 -5.97 -11.09 -0.08
N MET A 152 -5.72 -12.38 -0.33
CA MET A 152 -5.24 -12.84 -1.64
C MET A 152 -6.28 -12.58 -2.73
N ALA A 153 -7.56 -12.86 -2.47
CA ALA A 153 -8.64 -12.61 -3.41
C ALA A 153 -8.76 -11.11 -3.75
N LEU A 154 -8.65 -10.24 -2.74
CA LEU A 154 -8.62 -8.79 -2.94
C LEU A 154 -7.38 -8.34 -3.73
N ALA A 155 -6.20 -8.87 -3.40
CA ALA A 155 -4.95 -8.52 -4.08
C ALA A 155 -4.99 -8.87 -5.57
N ILE A 156 -5.55 -10.02 -5.95
CA ILE A 156 -5.75 -10.39 -7.37
C ILE A 156 -6.75 -9.45 -8.05
N ARG A 157 -7.90 -9.17 -7.42
CA ARG A 157 -8.90 -8.24 -7.99
C ARG A 157 -8.34 -6.83 -8.19
N VAL A 158 -7.56 -6.34 -7.23
CA VAL A 158 -6.85 -5.05 -7.34
C VAL A 158 -5.83 -5.11 -8.46
N ASN A 159 -5.05 -6.19 -8.56
CA ASN A 159 -4.05 -6.36 -9.62
C ASN A 159 -4.66 -6.34 -11.02
N ASP A 160 -5.75 -7.07 -11.23
CA ASP A 160 -6.43 -7.14 -12.52
C ASP A 160 -6.94 -5.75 -12.95
N PHE A 161 -7.59 -5.05 -12.02
CA PHE A 161 -8.08 -3.69 -12.25
C PHE A 161 -6.95 -2.71 -12.56
N LEU A 162 -5.91 -2.68 -11.71
CA LEU A 162 -4.77 -1.76 -11.89
C LEU A 162 -3.98 -2.08 -13.16
N SER A 163 -3.80 -3.36 -13.50
CA SER A 163 -3.11 -3.75 -14.73
C SER A 163 -3.83 -3.19 -15.95
N GLY A 164 -5.16 -3.29 -16.01
CA GLY A 164 -5.96 -2.67 -17.07
C GLY A 164 -5.89 -1.15 -17.06
N LEU A 165 -6.00 -0.54 -15.88
CA LEU A 165 -5.97 0.92 -15.71
C LEU A 165 -4.65 1.53 -16.22
N PHE A 166 -3.51 0.97 -15.80
CA PHE A 166 -2.19 1.45 -16.21
C PHE A 166 -1.89 1.13 -17.67
N LEU A 167 -2.26 -0.07 -18.14
CA LEU A 167 -2.06 -0.44 -19.55
C LEU A 167 -2.85 0.50 -20.49
N GLY A 168 -4.04 0.94 -20.09
CA GLY A 168 -4.86 1.90 -20.85
C GLY A 168 -4.18 3.24 -21.12
N VAL A 169 -3.14 3.59 -20.36
CA VAL A 169 -2.32 4.79 -20.58
C VAL A 169 -0.88 4.47 -20.99
N GLY A 170 -0.62 3.22 -21.41
CA GLY A 170 0.69 2.78 -21.88
C GLY A 170 1.72 2.51 -20.77
N ILE A 171 1.28 2.36 -19.52
CA ILE A 171 2.14 2.04 -18.37
C ILE A 171 2.01 0.56 -18.06
N ARG A 172 3.15 -0.14 -17.95
CA ARG A 172 3.20 -1.54 -17.50
C ARG A 172 3.26 -1.56 -15.97
N LEU A 173 2.27 -2.18 -15.33
CA LEU A 173 2.27 -2.41 -13.88
C LEU A 173 3.23 -3.55 -13.53
N VAL A 174 4.45 -3.22 -13.12
CA VAL A 174 5.53 -4.18 -12.78
C VAL A 174 5.18 -4.97 -11.52
N ASP A 175 5.02 -4.25 -10.41
CA ASP A 175 4.54 -4.75 -9.13
C ASP A 175 3.87 -3.61 -8.35
N PHE A 176 3.16 -3.96 -7.28
CA PHE A 176 2.67 -2.99 -6.30
C PHE A 176 2.57 -3.64 -4.92
N LYS A 177 2.36 -2.78 -3.91
CA LYS A 177 2.24 -3.17 -2.51
C LYS A 177 0.97 -2.59 -1.92
N MET A 178 0.27 -3.38 -1.11
CA MET A 178 -0.91 -2.95 -0.36
C MET A 178 -0.85 -3.40 1.10
N GLU A 179 -1.65 -2.74 1.93
CA GLU A 179 -1.87 -3.03 3.33
C GLU A 179 -3.39 -3.14 3.51
N CYS A 180 -3.84 -4.09 4.33
CA CYS A 180 -5.25 -4.35 4.62
C CYS A 180 -5.57 -4.00 6.07
#